data_AF-L7WHV4-F1
#
_entry.id   AF-L7WHV4-F1
#
_cell.length_a   1.000
_cell.length_b   1.000
_cell.length_c   1.000
_cell.angle_alpha   90.00
_cell.angle_beta   90.00
_cell.angle_gamma   90.00
#
_symmetry.space_group_name_H-M   'P 1'
#
loop_
_entity.id
_entity.type
_entity.pdbx_description
1 polymer ?
#
loop_
_entity_poly.entity_id
_entity_poly.type
_entity_poly.pdbx_seq_one_letter_code
_entity_poly.pdbx_strand_id
1 'polypeptide(L)'
;MNNAGIIVATLVITIGIVVIFFYYLSQRKKRNLKTIAADWKAFQNAITHQRIQAIERLGTQLVYNEHITVKQMKEMSRVINTLENEHKELTELKWIIYNKRKDWSKQYPRHFDGPMM
;
A
#
# COMPACT_ATOMS: atom_id res chain seq x y z
N MET A 1 -14.81 11.33 43.10
CA MET A 1 -13.67 10.61 42.50
C MET A 1 -12.44 11.49 42.65
N ASN A 2 -11.31 10.94 43.10
CA ASN A 2 -10.09 11.72 43.30
C ASN A 2 -9.43 12.02 41.94
N ASN A 3 -8.92 13.24 41.75
CA ASN A 3 -8.21 13.67 40.53
C ASN A 3 -7.06 12.72 40.17
N ALA A 4 -6.37 12.18 41.18
CA ALA A 4 -5.34 11.16 40.99
C ALA A 4 -5.88 9.87 40.32
N GLY A 5 -7.09 9.45 40.68
CA GLY A 5 -7.72 8.27 40.09
C GLY A 5 -8.11 8.47 38.63
N ILE A 6 -8.51 9.68 38.25
CA ILE A 6 -8.83 10.03 36.86
C ILE A 6 -7.56 9.96 36.00
N ILE A 7 -6.44 10.53 36.49
CA ILE A 7 -5.16 10.54 35.77
C ILE A 7 -4.61 9.11 35.55
N VAL A 8 -4.69 8.26 36.57
CA VAL A 8 -4.25 6.86 36.44
C VAL A 8 -5.13 6.10 35.45
N ALA A 9 -6.45 6.28 35.53
CA ALA A 9 -7.38 5.62 34.60
C ALA A 9 -7.14 6.04 33.15
N THR A 10 -6.96 7.33 32.87
CA THR A 10 -6.67 7.80 31.51
C THR A 10 -5.36 7.25 30.98
N LEU A 11 -4.29 7.24 31.78
CA LEU A 11 -3.00 6.65 31.40
C LEU A 11 -3.13 5.18 31.01
N VAL A 12 -3.83 4.38 31.83
CA VAL A 12 -4.05 2.95 31.56
C VAL A 12 -4.84 2.74 30.28
N ILE A 13 -5.89 3.54 30.05
CA ILE A 13 -6.68 3.48 28.82
C ILE A 13 -5.81 3.83 27.61
N THR A 14 -5.01 4.90 27.67
CA THR A 14 -4.13 5.30 26.58
C THR A 14 -3.11 4.21 26.26
N ILE A 15 -2.47 3.62 27.26
CA ILE A 15 -1.54 2.50 27.07
C ILE A 15 -2.27 1.30 26.44
N GLY A 16 -3.48 0.98 26.90
CA GLY A 16 -4.30 -0.08 26.34
C GLY A 16 -4.60 0.11 24.85
N ILE A 17 -5.01 1.32 24.46
CA ILE A 17 -5.25 1.69 23.04
C ILE A 17 -3.97 1.49 22.21
N VAL A 18 -2.83 1.94 22.72
CA VAL A 18 -1.54 1.82 22.03
C VAL A 18 -1.17 0.34 21.82
N VAL A 19 -1.29 -0.50 22.85
CA VAL A 19 -0.98 -1.93 22.76
C VAL A 19 -1.88 -2.64 21.75
N ILE A 20 -3.19 -2.37 21.78
CA ILE A 20 -4.15 -2.93 20.82
C ILE A 20 -3.80 -2.52 19.40
N PHE A 21 -3.46 -1.25 19.20
CA PHE A 21 -3.09 -0.71 17.88
C PHE A 21 -1.82 -1.39 17.32
N PHE A 22 -0.77 -1.52 18.14
CA PHE A 22 0.46 -2.21 17.73
C PHE A 22 0.22 -3.69 17.41
N TYR A 23 -0.61 -4.38 18.21
CA TYR A 23 -0.98 -5.76 17.94
C TYR A 23 -1.70 -5.91 16.59
N TYR A 24 -2.66 -5.03 16.31
CA TYR A 24 -3.38 -5.01 15.04
C TYR A 24 -2.44 -4.78 13.85
N LEU A 25 -1.54 -3.80 13.96
CA LEU A 25 -0.53 -3.53 12.93
C LEU A 25 0.38 -4.73 12.66
N SER A 26 0.83 -5.42 13.72
CA SER A 26 1.68 -6.62 13.59
C SER A 26 0.97 -7.74 12.84
N GLN A 27 -0.31 -7.98 13.15
CA GLN A 27 -1.10 -8.98 12.43
C GLN A 27 -1.34 -8.61 10.97
N ARG A 28 -1.58 -7.32 10.68
CA ARG A 28 -1.74 -6.83 9.30
C ARG A 28 -0.50 -7.11 8.46
N LYS A 29 0.71 -6.86 9.00
CA LYS A 29 1.98 -7.18 8.31
C LYS A 29 2.08 -8.67 7.96
N LYS A 30 1.76 -9.56 8.91
CA LYS A 30 1.78 -11.01 8.67
C LYS A 30 0.82 -11.45 7.57
N ARG A 31 -0.38 -10.84 7.51
CA ARG A 31 -1.37 -11.13 6.45
C ARG A 31 -0.87 -10.66 5.08
N ASN A 32 -0.38 -9.43 5.01
CA ASN A 32 0.15 -8.84 3.79
C ASN A 32 1.27 -9.68 3.16
N LEU A 33 2.15 -10.27 3.98
CA LEU A 33 3.21 -11.17 3.50
C LEU A 33 2.63 -12.45 2.88
N LYS A 34 1.56 -13.00 3.44
CA LYS A 34 0.94 -14.24 2.96
C LYS A 34 0.12 -14.04 1.69
N THR A 35 -0.53 -12.89 1.54
CA THR A 35 -1.48 -12.65 0.44
C THR A 35 -0.86 -12.00 -0.78
N ILE A 36 0.32 -11.36 -0.66
CA ILE A 36 0.92 -10.57 -1.75
C ILE A 36 1.01 -11.32 -3.10
N ALA A 37 1.36 -12.61 -3.08
CA ALA A 37 1.46 -13.40 -4.29
C ALA A 37 0.09 -13.64 -4.94
N ALA A 38 -0.93 -13.92 -4.13
CA ALA A 38 -2.30 -14.12 -4.59
C ALA A 38 -2.92 -12.81 -5.09
N ASP A 39 -2.73 -11.72 -4.35
CA ASP A 39 -3.20 -10.38 -4.70
C ASP A 39 -2.56 -9.90 -6.02
N TRP A 40 -1.26 -10.16 -6.20
CA TRP A 40 -0.54 -9.86 -7.44
C TRP A 40 -1.11 -10.65 -8.62
N LYS A 41 -1.34 -11.95 -8.46
CA LYS A 41 -1.95 -12.79 -9.50
C LYS A 41 -3.36 -12.33 -9.85
N ALA A 42 -4.16 -11.94 -8.85
CA ALA A 42 -5.50 -11.41 -9.06
C ALA A 42 -5.47 -10.09 -9.84
N PHE A 43 -4.51 -9.21 -9.53
CA PHE A 43 -4.31 -7.96 -10.26
C PHE A 43 -3.92 -8.19 -11.72
N GLN A 44 -2.96 -9.09 -11.98
CA GLN A 44 -2.60 -9.48 -13.36
C GLN A 44 -3.82 -10.03 -14.12
N ASN A 45 -4.62 -10.87 -13.46
CA ASN A 45 -5.84 -11.41 -14.05
C ASN A 45 -6.88 -10.30 -14.37
N ALA A 46 -7.02 -9.31 -13.50
CA ALA A 46 -7.90 -8.16 -13.72
C ALA A 46 -7.44 -7.31 -14.92
N ILE A 47 -6.13 -7.14 -15.12
CA ILE A 47 -5.56 -6.48 -16.29
C ILE A 47 -5.88 -7.27 -17.56
N THR A 48 -5.63 -8.58 -17.57
CA THR A 48 -5.89 -9.43 -18.75
C THR A 48 -7.35 -9.39 -19.20
N HIS A 49 -8.28 -9.28 -18.25
CA HIS A 49 -9.71 -9.21 -18.53
C HIS A 49 -10.26 -7.78 -18.57
N GLN A 50 -9.41 -6.76 -18.56
CA GLN A 50 -9.77 -5.33 -18.58
C GLN A 50 -10.85 -4.96 -17.54
N ARG A 51 -10.80 -5.56 -16.35
CA ARG A 51 -11.76 -5.31 -15.28
C ARG A 51 -11.33 -4.07 -14.48
N ILE A 52 -11.61 -2.88 -15.01
CA ILE A 52 -11.02 -1.62 -14.53
C ILE A 52 -11.25 -1.37 -13.03
N GLN A 53 -12.47 -1.55 -12.52
CA GLN A 53 -12.75 -1.45 -11.08
C GLN A 53 -11.93 -2.44 -10.22
N ALA A 54 -11.70 -3.66 -10.73
CA ALA A 54 -10.87 -4.63 -10.03
C ALA A 54 -9.39 -4.25 -10.09
N ILE A 55 -8.92 -3.68 -11.19
CA ILE A 55 -7.57 -3.13 -11.35
C ILE A 55 -7.34 -2.01 -10.33
N GLU A 56 -8.28 -1.07 -10.22
CA GLU A 56 -8.22 0.04 -9.25
C GLU A 56 -8.13 -0.48 -7.81
N ARG A 57 -9.07 -1.35 -7.42
CA ARG A 57 -9.16 -1.89 -6.06
C ARG A 57 -7.92 -2.72 -5.68
N LEU A 58 -7.55 -3.67 -6.54
CA LEU A 58 -6.41 -4.56 -6.28
C LEU A 58 -5.08 -3.80 -6.37
N GLY A 59 -4.94 -2.89 -7.33
CA GLY A 59 -3.76 -2.03 -7.47
C GLY A 59 -3.55 -1.18 -6.22
N THR A 60 -4.61 -0.56 -5.71
CA THR A 60 -4.56 0.23 -4.46
C THR A 60 -4.10 -0.62 -3.29
N GLN A 61 -4.67 -1.82 -3.10
CA GLN A 61 -4.27 -2.75 -2.04
C GLN A 61 -2.79 -3.15 -2.17
N LEU A 62 -2.34 -3.43 -3.39
CA LEU A 62 -0.96 -3.81 -3.69
C LEU A 62 0.03 -2.68 -3.40
N VAL A 63 -0.28 -1.42 -3.74
CA VAL A 63 0.60 -0.29 -3.45
C VAL A 63 0.82 -0.11 -1.95
N TYR A 64 -0.21 -0.32 -1.13
CA TYR A 64 -0.10 -0.23 0.33
C TYR A 64 0.50 -1.48 1.00
N ASN A 65 0.75 -2.55 0.25
CA ASN A 65 1.45 -3.71 0.80
C ASN A 65 2.94 -3.38 1.01
N GLU A 66 3.47 -3.69 2.20
CA GLU A 66 4.88 -3.44 2.54
C GLU A 66 5.84 -4.39 1.79
N HIS A 67 5.34 -5.53 1.31
CA HIS A 67 6.12 -6.57 0.62
C HIS A 67 6.05 -6.49 -0.91
N ILE A 68 5.37 -5.47 -1.46
CA ILE A 68 5.41 -5.26 -2.91
C ILE A 68 6.86 -4.99 -3.34
N THR A 69 7.27 -5.54 -4.46
CA THR A 69 8.64 -5.37 -4.96
C THR A 69 8.74 -4.15 -5.88
N VAL A 70 9.95 -3.62 -6.05
CA VAL A 70 10.24 -2.56 -7.02
C VAL A 70 9.82 -2.97 -8.44
N LYS A 71 10.05 -4.23 -8.82
CA LYS A 71 9.66 -4.76 -10.14
C LYS A 71 8.15 -4.70 -10.35
N GLN A 72 7.38 -5.19 -9.39
CA GLN A 72 5.91 -5.15 -9.41
C GLN A 72 5.40 -3.71 -9.47
N MET A 73 6.01 -2.80 -8.70
CA MET A 73 5.66 -1.37 -8.72
C MET A 73 5.92 -0.72 -10.08
N LYS A 74 7.06 -1.04 -10.72
CA LYS A 74 7.39 -0.57 -12.08
C LYS A 74 6.40 -1.10 -13.11
N GLU A 75 6.07 -2.39 -13.04
CA GLU A 75 5.11 -3.03 -13.94
C GLU A 75 3.72 -2.42 -13.80
N MET A 76 3.24 -2.25 -12.57
CA MET A 76 1.95 -1.63 -12.28
C MET A 76 1.91 -0.18 -12.77
N SER A 77 2.97 0.61 -12.53
CA SER A 77 3.08 1.97 -13.07
C SER A 77 3.01 2.00 -14.60
N ARG A 78 3.64 1.03 -15.29
CA ARG A 78 3.61 0.94 -16.75
C ARG A 78 2.19 0.66 -17.25
N VAL A 79 1.53 -0.35 -16.66
CA VAL A 79 0.18 -0.76 -17.08
C VAL A 79 -0.84 0.34 -16.85
N ILE A 80 -0.82 0.97 -15.66
CA ILE A 80 -1.77 2.04 -15.34
C ILE A 80 -1.57 3.27 -16.23
N ASN A 81 -0.33 3.65 -16.55
CA ASN A 81 -0.08 4.74 -17.49
C ASN A 81 -0.64 4.46 -18.89
N THR A 82 -0.70 3.20 -19.33
CA THR A 82 -1.31 2.84 -20.61
C THR A 82 -2.83 2.90 -20.53
N LEU A 83 -3.43 2.40 -19.45
CA LEU A 83 -4.89 2.29 -19.30
C LEU A 83 -5.57 3.63 -18.96
N GLU A 84 -4.86 4.57 -18.33
CA GLU A 84 -5.44 5.84 -17.88
C GLU A 84 -5.95 6.72 -19.02
N ASN A 85 -5.33 6.64 -20.21
CA ASN A 85 -5.79 7.39 -21.39
C ASN A 85 -7.24 7.04 -21.76
N GLU A 86 -7.65 5.80 -21.53
CA GLU A 86 -8.98 5.27 -21.85
C GLU A 86 -9.89 5.25 -20.61
N HIS A 87 -9.31 5.15 -19.41
CA HIS A 87 -10.04 4.98 -18.16
C HIS A 87 -9.56 5.96 -17.07
N LYS A 88 -10.19 7.15 -17.03
CA LYS A 88 -9.87 8.22 -16.08
C LYS A 88 -10.06 7.82 -14.61
N GLU A 89 -10.86 6.81 -14.30
CA GLU A 89 -11.01 6.26 -12.95
C GLU A 89 -9.69 5.73 -12.37
N LEU A 90 -8.72 5.36 -13.22
CA LEU A 90 -7.39 4.92 -12.76
C LEU A 90 -6.44 6.06 -12.38
N THR A 91 -6.87 7.32 -12.51
CA THR A 91 -6.03 8.50 -12.21
C THR A 91 -5.58 8.51 -10.75
N GLU A 92 -6.47 8.16 -9.81
CA GLU A 92 -6.12 8.12 -8.39
C GLU A 92 -5.05 7.05 -8.12
N LEU A 93 -5.24 5.85 -8.67
CA LEU A 93 -4.27 4.77 -8.55
C LEU A 93 -2.90 5.17 -9.12
N LYS A 94 -2.86 5.88 -10.26
CA LYS A 94 -1.61 6.42 -10.84
C LYS A 94 -0.88 7.33 -9.86
N TRP A 95 -1.59 8.25 -9.21
CA TRP A 95 -1.00 9.15 -8.21
C TRP A 95 -0.49 8.40 -6.98
N ILE A 96 -1.24 7.41 -6.49
CA ILE A 96 -0.84 6.57 -5.35
C ILE A 96 0.45 5.80 -5.68
N ILE A 97 0.53 5.20 -6.87
CA ILE A 97 1.74 4.52 -7.38
C ILE A 97 2.91 5.51 -7.47
N TYR A 98 2.68 6.69 -8.06
CA TYR A 98 3.72 7.71 -8.22
C TYR A 98 4.29 8.16 -6.86
N ASN A 99 3.42 8.47 -5.90
CA ASN A 99 3.83 8.90 -4.56
C ASN A 99 4.64 7.83 -3.84
N LYS A 100 4.19 6.58 -3.88
CA LYS A 100 4.94 5.44 -3.32
C LYS A 100 6.33 5.32 -3.95
N ARG A 101 6.43 5.43 -5.28
CA ARG A 101 7.70 5.39 -6.00
C ARG A 101 8.62 6.55 -5.62
N LYS A 102 8.08 7.77 -5.47
CA LYS A 102 8.84 8.95 -5.06
C LYS A 102 9.38 8.83 -3.64
N ASP A 103 8.62 8.25 -2.73
CA ASP A 103 9.11 7.99 -1.37
C ASP A 103 10.18 6.90 -1.35
N TRP A 104 10.02 5.86 -2.17
CA TRP A 104 11.04 4.84 -2.32
C TRP A 104 12.30 5.32 -3.05
N SER A 105 12.22 6.28 -3.98
CA SER A 105 13.43 6.84 -4.62
C SER A 105 14.26 7.66 -3.63
N LYS A 106 13.61 8.38 -2.71
CA LYS A 106 14.32 9.04 -1.59
C LYS A 106 15.05 8.02 -0.70
N GLN A 107 14.43 6.87 -0.45
CA GLN A 107 14.97 5.84 0.45
C GLN A 107 15.97 4.89 -0.24
N TYR A 108 15.79 4.64 -1.55
CA TYR A 108 16.52 3.68 -2.37
C TYR A 108 16.78 4.22 -3.79
N PRO A 109 17.62 5.26 -3.95
CA PRO A 109 17.78 5.96 -5.23
C PRO A 109 18.24 5.03 -6.37
N ARG A 110 19.15 4.07 -6.10
CA ARG A 110 19.69 3.15 -7.13
C ARG A 110 18.66 2.22 -7.78
N HIS A 111 17.48 2.04 -7.17
CA HIS A 111 16.45 1.14 -7.70
C HIS A 111 15.40 1.86 -8.55
N PHE A 112 15.31 3.18 -8.40
CA PHE A 112 14.36 4.04 -9.12
C PHE A 112 15.04 4.97 -10.12
N ASP A 113 16.29 5.35 -9.88
CA ASP A 113 17.06 6.35 -10.63
C ASP A 113 18.28 5.74 -11.36
N GLY A 114 18.11 4.72 -12.22
CA GLY A 114 19.21 4.37 -13.13
C GLY A 114 18.93 3.42 -14.31
N PRO A 115 19.59 3.63 -15.48
CA PRO A 115 20.38 4.80 -15.87
C PRO A 115 19.50 5.83 -16.62
N MET A 116 19.60 7.12 -16.28
CA MET A 116 19.67 8.09 -17.38
C MET A 116 21.04 7.84 -18.02
N MET A 117 21.06 7.72 -19.34
CA MET A 117 22.28 7.51 -20.13
C MET A 117 23.40 8.46 -19.70
#